data_AF-A0A8H7P714-F1
#
_entry.id   AF-A0A8H7P714-F1
#
_cell.length_a   1.000
_cell.length_b   1.000
_cell.length_c   1.000
_cell.angle_alpha   90.00
_cell.angle_beta   90.00
_cell.angle_gamma   90.00
#
_symmetry.space_group_name_H-M   'P 1'
#
loop_
_entity.id
_entity.type
_entity.pdbx_description
1 polymer ?
#
loop_
_entity_poly.entity_id
_entity_poly.type
_entity_poly.pdbx_seq_one_letter_code
_entity_poly.pdbx_strand_id
1 'polypeptide(L)'
;MSVDDVQAGCFRHLLSFSFRKKRPEREKNDVSTKSARRLTELPVVQVPEAKLEESERPGLSVKEGELPPYANAGFFCAHSNTQAYADLVKPPAYSSCELGEYFRPEVLETIEDTLEKLNPALRELSLDILHHPEIQWEEKRTHDTLTVFMSSHGFAVTQHYLDLPTAWRAEFTHTSSSNADAKLRVIGVNSEMDALPGIGHACGHNLIAIAGVGVALAIKAALEKHDVPGKVVLLGTPAEEGGGGKINLLDGGAYEEMDACLMCHPSPGPPNYVSIGPSLACQPLEIEFFGHGAHAAWAPWEAQNALDAAFLAYSSVSVLRQQIKPTHRVHGIVSGKDWAPNVIPDYAKMHWIVRAPTWAELVALRERVKACFEAAAHATGCKLTLKAGPGYYDLRQNTPLGEEFAKVVKDFGVNAQFDEGMAASTDFVRTFLSITPSLHPCHAIPTKPNGANHTPQFTEAAGTPEAHAKTITVMKGLAATGFRILADGEFTAQVKKAWEEQMKE
;
A
#
# COMPACT_ATOMS: atom_id res chain seq x y z
N MET A 1 25.94 24.41 11.25
CA MET A 1 25.76 25.64 10.44
C MET A 1 24.87 25.30 9.26
N SER A 2 24.17 26.29 8.73
CA SER A 2 22.92 26.09 7.98
C SER A 2 23.09 25.66 6.52
N VAL A 3 22.03 25.00 6.05
CA VAL A 3 21.55 25.02 4.66
C VAL A 3 21.54 26.47 4.15
N ASP A 4 22.05 26.73 2.94
CA ASP A 4 21.53 27.74 1.96
C ASP A 4 22.41 27.93 0.69
N ASP A 5 23.70 27.57 0.69
CA ASP A 5 24.63 27.93 -0.41
C ASP A 5 24.88 26.86 -1.50
N VAL A 6 23.84 26.47 -2.28
CA VAL A 6 24.04 26.04 -3.70
C VAL A 6 22.82 26.36 -4.59
N GLN A 7 22.43 27.63 -4.75
CA GLN A 7 21.73 28.13 -5.98
C GLN A 7 21.48 29.65 -5.97
N ALA A 8 22.42 30.46 -6.50
CA ALA A 8 22.10 31.74 -7.17
C ALA A 8 23.36 32.43 -7.74
N GLY A 9 23.44 32.52 -9.07
CA GLY A 9 24.33 33.45 -9.77
C GLY A 9 24.00 33.48 -11.27
N CYS A 10 23.79 34.60 -11.94
CA CYS A 10 23.75 36.01 -11.50
C CYS A 10 22.74 36.79 -12.35
N PHE A 11 21.79 37.51 -11.75
CA PHE A 11 21.02 38.56 -12.44
C PHE A 11 20.53 39.67 -11.48
N ARG A 12 21.35 40.72 -11.36
CA ARG A 12 21.04 42.09 -10.88
C ARG A 12 22.24 42.96 -11.29
N HIS A 13 22.14 44.23 -11.67
CA HIS A 13 21.01 45.17 -11.72
C HIS A 13 21.37 46.27 -12.73
N LEU A 14 20.39 46.97 -13.33
CA LEU A 14 20.25 48.45 -13.31
C LEU A 14 19.28 48.97 -14.40
N LEU A 15 18.40 49.90 -14.02
CA LEU A 15 17.58 50.72 -14.93
C LEU A 15 17.31 52.11 -14.30
N SER A 16 17.03 53.11 -15.17
CA SER A 16 16.73 54.54 -14.88
C SER A 16 17.96 55.38 -14.47
N PHE A 17 18.21 56.66 -14.87
CA PHE A 17 17.48 57.75 -15.59
C PHE A 17 18.54 58.78 -16.13
N SER A 18 18.34 59.80 -17.01
CA SER A 18 17.27 60.20 -17.98
C SER A 18 17.77 61.34 -18.94
N PHE A 19 17.13 61.55 -20.11
CA PHE A 19 17.27 62.67 -21.09
C PHE A 19 18.64 62.87 -21.84
N ARG A 20 18.76 63.43 -23.08
CA ARG A 20 17.89 64.33 -23.89
C ARG A 20 18.28 64.35 -25.41
N LYS A 21 17.30 64.48 -26.34
CA LYS A 21 17.33 65.11 -27.72
C LYS A 21 18.48 64.75 -28.71
N LYS A 22 18.28 64.21 -29.94
CA LYS A 22 17.64 64.82 -31.15
C LYS A 22 17.69 63.84 -32.36
N ARG A 23 16.72 63.92 -33.29
CA ARG A 23 16.76 63.44 -34.72
C ARG A 23 17.34 64.56 -35.63
N PRO A 24 17.66 64.41 -36.95
CA PRO A 24 16.98 63.56 -37.98
C PRO A 24 17.85 62.93 -39.12
N GLU A 25 17.18 62.14 -40.01
CA GLU A 25 17.44 61.92 -41.48
C GLU A 25 18.86 61.43 -41.97
N ARG A 26 19.08 60.75 -43.13
CA ARG A 26 18.29 60.43 -44.35
C ARG A 26 18.94 59.30 -45.21
N GLU A 27 18.14 58.69 -46.10
CA GLU A 27 18.44 58.17 -47.46
C GLU A 27 19.63 57.21 -47.84
N LYS A 28 19.23 56.02 -48.36
CA LYS A 28 19.50 55.41 -49.70
C LYS A 28 20.88 54.84 -50.14
N ASN A 29 20.75 53.69 -50.84
CA ASN A 29 21.55 53.16 -51.97
C ASN A 29 23.00 52.66 -51.69
N ASP A 30 23.66 51.85 -52.52
CA ASP A 30 23.31 50.75 -53.47
C ASP A 30 24.66 50.14 -53.99
N VAL A 31 24.65 49.03 -54.75
CA VAL A 31 25.71 48.57 -55.68
C VAL A 31 27.09 48.07 -55.15
N SER A 32 27.18 46.75 -54.98
CA SER A 32 28.07 45.80 -55.71
C SER A 32 29.63 45.76 -55.60
N THR A 33 30.10 44.51 -55.39
CA THR A 33 31.15 43.72 -56.10
C THR A 33 32.68 43.89 -55.89
N LYS A 34 33.34 42.73 -56.11
CA LYS A 34 34.79 42.42 -56.28
C LYS A 34 35.59 42.23 -54.97
N SER A 35 36.48 41.24 -54.84
CA SER A 35 37.01 40.24 -55.80
C SER A 35 37.42 38.90 -55.15
N ALA A 36 37.42 37.81 -55.93
CA ALA A 36 37.77 36.45 -55.51
C ALA A 36 39.27 36.09 -55.62
N ARG A 37 39.66 34.98 -54.96
CA ARG A 37 40.72 33.98 -55.32
C ARG A 37 40.36 32.68 -54.56
N ARG A 38 39.92 31.60 -55.23
CA ARG A 38 40.69 30.41 -55.67
C ARG A 38 41.56 29.79 -54.56
N LEU A 39 41.66 28.47 -54.32
CA LEU A 39 41.07 27.21 -54.79
C LEU A 39 42.05 26.12 -54.26
N THR A 40 41.60 25.02 -53.65
CA THR A 40 42.17 23.65 -53.81
C THR A 40 41.35 22.60 -53.02
N GLU A 41 41.46 21.35 -53.44
CA GLU A 41 40.59 20.20 -53.11
C GLU A 41 41.16 19.29 -51.99
N LEU A 42 40.37 18.27 -51.59
CA LEU A 42 40.72 16.86 -51.24
C LEU A 42 39.70 16.27 -50.21
N PRO A 43 39.52 14.94 -50.07
CA PRO A 43 38.97 14.02 -51.07
C PRO A 43 37.74 13.23 -50.55
N VAL A 44 37.00 12.55 -51.44
CA VAL A 44 35.91 11.62 -51.06
C VAL A 44 36.44 10.19 -50.97
N VAL A 45 36.11 9.48 -49.89
CA VAL A 45 36.45 8.04 -49.71
C VAL A 45 35.22 7.19 -50.02
N GLN A 46 35.36 6.22 -50.93
CA GLN A 46 34.36 5.18 -51.17
C GLN A 46 34.48 4.04 -50.16
N VAL A 47 33.35 3.45 -49.78
CA VAL A 47 33.26 2.22 -48.97
C VAL A 47 32.57 1.16 -49.84
N PRO A 48 33.08 -0.09 -49.91
CA PRO A 48 32.60 -1.08 -50.87
C PRO A 48 31.27 -1.73 -50.47
N GLU A 49 30.50 -2.14 -51.48
CA GLU A 49 29.28 -2.93 -51.32
C GLU A 49 29.61 -4.36 -50.84
N ALA A 50 28.89 -4.82 -49.81
CA ALA A 50 28.88 -6.22 -49.38
C ALA A 50 27.51 -6.83 -49.71
N LYS A 51 27.52 -8.02 -50.32
CA LYS A 51 26.30 -8.74 -50.73
C LYS A 51 25.48 -9.16 -49.52
N LEU A 52 24.16 -8.95 -49.61
CA LEU A 52 23.17 -9.59 -48.74
C LEU A 52 22.71 -10.89 -49.40
N GLU A 53 22.91 -12.02 -48.73
CA GLU A 53 22.25 -13.29 -49.08
C GLU A 53 20.87 -13.35 -48.42
N GLU A 54 19.88 -13.83 -49.16
CA GLU A 54 18.53 -14.06 -48.65
C GLU A 54 18.53 -15.27 -47.71
N SER A 55 17.95 -15.10 -46.51
CA SER A 55 17.53 -16.22 -45.67
C SER A 55 16.06 -16.06 -45.29
N GLU A 56 15.34 -17.18 -45.31
CA GLU A 56 13.89 -17.24 -45.29
C GLU A 56 13.30 -16.71 -43.97
N ARG A 57 12.28 -15.86 -44.05
CA ARG A 57 11.48 -15.48 -42.88
C ARG A 57 10.33 -16.48 -42.72
N PRO A 58 10.18 -17.19 -41.58
CA PRO A 58 8.95 -17.88 -41.29
C PRO A 58 7.84 -16.85 -41.06
N GLY A 59 6.71 -17.00 -41.75
CA GLY A 59 5.59 -16.06 -41.67
C GLY A 59 4.91 -16.10 -40.31
N LEU A 60 4.77 -14.94 -39.64
CA LEU A 60 3.87 -14.80 -38.51
C LEU A 60 2.42 -14.85 -39.00
N SER A 61 1.78 -16.02 -38.84
CA SER A 61 0.32 -16.09 -38.82
C SER A 61 -0.18 -15.56 -37.47
N VAL A 62 -0.92 -14.46 -37.49
CA VAL A 62 -1.56 -13.93 -36.27
C VAL A 62 -2.79 -14.79 -35.98
N LYS A 63 -2.78 -15.50 -34.85
CA LYS A 63 -4.01 -16.01 -34.22
C LYS A 63 -4.50 -14.98 -33.21
N GLU A 64 -5.81 -14.76 -33.20
CA GLU A 64 -6.48 -13.96 -32.18
C GLU A 64 -6.45 -14.68 -30.82
N GLY A 65 -6.41 -13.93 -29.71
CA GLY A 65 -7.04 -14.38 -28.47
C GLY A 65 -6.26 -14.27 -27.15
N GLU A 66 -4.92 -14.38 -27.14
CA GLU A 66 -4.16 -14.46 -25.88
C GLU A 66 -2.92 -13.56 -25.85
N LEU A 67 -2.70 -12.87 -24.73
CA LEU A 67 -1.45 -12.16 -24.45
C LEU A 67 -0.34 -13.19 -24.19
N PRO A 68 0.85 -13.05 -24.79
CA PRO A 68 1.94 -13.99 -24.57
C PRO A 68 2.42 -13.93 -23.10
N PRO A 69 2.78 -15.07 -22.49
CA PRO A 69 3.41 -15.07 -21.18
C PRO A 69 4.75 -14.31 -21.26
N TYR A 70 5.06 -13.51 -20.22
CA TYR A 70 6.35 -12.82 -20.11
C TYR A 70 7.51 -13.83 -20.01
N ALA A 71 8.12 -14.14 -21.15
CA ALA A 71 9.23 -15.07 -21.24
C ALA A 71 10.57 -14.33 -21.42
N ASN A 72 11.42 -14.44 -20.40
CA ASN A 72 12.89 -14.36 -20.45
C ASN A 72 13.53 -13.30 -21.36
N ALA A 73 13.84 -12.14 -20.77
CA ALA A 73 14.80 -11.19 -21.33
C ALA A 73 16.24 -11.77 -21.23
N GLY A 74 16.64 -12.56 -22.24
CA GLY A 74 18.01 -13.06 -22.39
C GLY A 74 18.92 -12.04 -23.09
N PHE A 75 20.00 -11.66 -22.39
CA PHE A 75 21.31 -11.22 -22.92
C PHE A 75 21.35 -10.32 -24.17
N PHE A 76 21.65 -9.03 -23.98
CA PHE A 76 22.68 -8.34 -24.79
C PHE A 76 23.21 -7.07 -24.08
N CYS A 77 24.14 -7.25 -23.13
CA CYS A 77 25.13 -6.22 -22.76
C CYS A 77 26.33 -6.89 -22.07
N ALA A 78 27.09 -7.69 -22.82
CA ALA A 78 28.36 -8.21 -22.32
C ALA A 78 29.38 -7.07 -22.14
N HIS A 79 30.22 -7.18 -21.11
CA HIS A 79 31.33 -6.28 -20.68
C HIS A 79 31.09 -5.44 -19.40
N SER A 80 30.45 -6.03 -18.38
CA SER A 80 30.74 -5.71 -16.97
C SER A 80 31.35 -6.96 -16.30
N ASN A 81 32.54 -6.83 -15.71
CA ASN A 81 33.31 -7.96 -15.21
C ASN A 81 32.75 -8.53 -13.89
N THR A 82 31.77 -9.44 -13.98
CA THR A 82 31.02 -9.98 -12.83
C THR A 82 31.79 -10.97 -11.96
N GLN A 83 33.05 -11.32 -12.30
CA GLN A 83 33.91 -12.12 -11.43
C GLN A 83 34.48 -11.36 -10.21
N ALA A 84 34.21 -10.06 -10.07
CA ALA A 84 34.69 -9.24 -8.95
C ALA A 84 33.73 -9.14 -7.74
N TYR A 85 32.53 -9.76 -7.79
CA TYR A 85 31.49 -9.64 -6.76
C TYR A 85 31.09 -10.97 -6.09
N ALA A 86 31.89 -12.03 -6.24
CA ALA A 86 31.64 -13.32 -5.58
C ALA A 86 32.15 -13.41 -4.14
N ASP A 87 33.16 -12.61 -3.77
CA ASP A 87 33.97 -12.82 -2.54
C ASP A 87 34.00 -11.63 -1.56
N LEU A 88 33.18 -10.59 -1.75
CA LEU A 88 33.14 -9.43 -0.83
C LEU A 88 31.77 -9.29 -0.16
N VAL A 89 31.78 -9.49 1.16
CA VAL A 89 30.64 -9.51 2.07
C VAL A 89 29.65 -10.64 1.75
N LYS A 90 29.97 -11.85 2.22
CA LYS A 90 28.90 -12.69 2.77
C LYS A 90 28.15 -11.82 3.79
N PRO A 91 26.81 -11.70 3.74
CA PRO A 91 26.07 -11.13 4.86
C PRO A 91 26.49 -11.86 6.14
N PRO A 92 26.53 -11.18 7.30
CA PRO A 92 26.88 -11.84 8.54
C PRO A 92 26.03 -13.10 8.66
N ALA A 93 26.66 -14.21 9.07
CA ALA A 93 25.90 -15.40 9.39
C ALA A 93 24.95 -15.01 10.51
N TYR A 94 23.68 -14.79 10.18
CA TYR A 94 22.63 -14.68 11.17
C TYR A 94 22.74 -15.97 11.96
N SER A 95 23.19 -15.86 13.21
CA SER A 95 23.02 -16.95 14.16
C SER A 95 21.54 -17.28 14.09
N SER A 96 21.20 -18.49 13.67
CA SER A 96 19.89 -19.04 13.97
C SER A 96 19.75 -18.90 15.47
N CYS A 97 18.99 -17.90 15.90
CA CYS A 97 18.69 -17.74 17.31
C CYS A 97 18.02 -19.06 17.67
N GLU A 98 18.64 -19.82 18.58
CA GLU A 98 17.97 -20.98 19.14
C GLU A 98 16.78 -20.41 19.89
N LEU A 99 15.65 -20.41 19.18
CA LEU A 99 14.39 -19.92 19.67
C LEU A 99 14.09 -20.75 20.91
N GLY A 100 14.28 -20.12 22.08
CA GLY A 100 14.00 -20.75 23.35
C GLY A 100 12.53 -21.13 23.47
N GLU A 101 12.20 -21.86 24.53
CA GLU A 101 10.82 -22.21 24.86
C GLU A 101 9.92 -20.96 24.82
N TYR A 102 8.82 -21.04 24.06
CA TYR A 102 7.83 -19.96 23.99
C TYR A 102 7.03 -19.89 25.29
N PHE A 103 6.41 -18.73 25.50
CA PHE A 103 5.83 -18.39 26.79
C PHE A 103 4.64 -19.30 27.16
N ARG A 104 4.83 -20.11 28.22
CA ARG A 104 3.82 -20.98 28.87
C ARG A 104 3.15 -21.99 27.91
N PRO A 105 3.75 -23.17 27.65
CA PRO A 105 3.19 -24.18 26.75
C PRO A 105 1.74 -24.61 27.06
N GLU A 106 1.34 -24.62 28.33
CA GLU A 106 -0.03 -24.94 28.77
C GLU A 106 -1.08 -23.89 28.35
N VAL A 107 -0.63 -22.67 28.04
CA VAL A 107 -1.46 -21.62 27.44
C VAL A 107 -1.66 -21.91 25.96
N LEU A 108 -0.60 -22.30 25.24
CA LEU A 108 -0.71 -22.67 23.82
C LEU A 108 -1.66 -23.87 23.64
N GLU A 109 -1.51 -24.93 24.45
CA GLU A 109 -2.44 -26.07 24.46
C GLU A 109 -3.89 -25.61 24.63
N THR A 110 -4.14 -24.63 25.52
CA THR A 110 -5.47 -24.06 25.76
C THR A 110 -6.02 -23.29 24.55
N ILE A 111 -5.16 -22.54 23.87
CA ILE A 111 -5.50 -21.81 22.64
C ILE A 111 -5.82 -22.79 21.52
N GLU A 112 -5.03 -23.85 21.36
CA GLU A 112 -5.27 -24.90 20.38
C GLU A 112 -6.59 -25.63 20.60
N ASP A 113 -6.83 -26.08 21.84
CA ASP A 113 -8.06 -26.73 22.26
C ASP A 113 -9.30 -25.88 21.99
N THR A 114 -9.17 -24.56 22.17
CA THR A 114 -10.25 -23.60 21.97
C THR A 114 -10.51 -23.37 20.49
N LEU A 115 -9.45 -23.13 19.71
CA LEU A 115 -9.58 -22.91 18.27
C LEU A 115 -10.07 -24.16 17.53
N GLU A 116 -9.69 -25.37 17.95
CA GLU A 116 -10.18 -26.61 17.35
C GLU A 116 -11.68 -26.83 17.63
N LYS A 117 -12.15 -26.53 18.85
CA LYS A 117 -13.59 -26.56 19.18
C LYS A 117 -14.40 -25.52 18.39
N LEU A 118 -13.81 -24.34 18.15
CA LEU A 118 -14.44 -23.26 17.37
C LEU A 118 -14.31 -23.45 15.85
N ASN A 119 -13.43 -24.33 15.37
CA ASN A 119 -13.05 -24.49 13.97
C ASN A 119 -14.26 -24.64 13.01
N PRO A 120 -15.29 -25.47 13.30
CA PRO A 120 -16.47 -25.56 12.44
C PRO A 120 -17.29 -24.27 12.38
N ALA A 121 -17.51 -23.61 13.53
CA ALA A 121 -18.29 -22.37 13.61
C ALA A 121 -17.57 -21.19 12.94
N LEU A 122 -16.24 -21.09 13.10
CA LEU A 122 -15.42 -20.11 12.38
C LEU A 122 -15.44 -20.37 10.87
N ARG A 123 -15.48 -21.64 10.45
CA ARG A 123 -15.56 -22.00 9.02
C ARG A 123 -16.89 -21.61 8.42
N GLU A 124 -17.99 -21.88 9.11
CA GLU A 124 -19.34 -21.46 8.70
C GLU A 124 -19.43 -19.92 8.63
N LEU A 125 -18.95 -19.22 9.65
CA LEU A 125 -18.90 -17.76 9.69
C LEU A 125 -18.10 -17.16 8.52
N SER A 126 -16.91 -17.70 8.21
CA SER A 126 -16.10 -17.21 7.09
C SER A 126 -16.75 -17.45 5.73
N LEU A 127 -17.41 -18.60 5.54
CA LEU A 127 -18.14 -18.89 4.31
C LEU A 127 -19.41 -18.05 4.18
N ASP A 128 -20.09 -17.75 5.29
CA ASP A 128 -21.25 -16.86 5.29
C ASP A 128 -20.87 -15.44 4.84
N ILE A 129 -19.77 -14.89 5.36
CA ILE A 129 -19.22 -13.60 4.93
C ILE A 129 -18.80 -13.66 3.46
N LEU A 130 -18.03 -14.69 3.07
CA LEU A 130 -17.56 -14.87 1.68
C LEU A 130 -18.70 -14.83 0.64
N HIS A 131 -19.83 -15.48 0.95
CA HIS A 131 -20.97 -15.61 0.04
C HIS A 131 -21.93 -14.41 0.06
N HIS A 132 -21.80 -13.49 1.00
CA HIS A 132 -22.61 -12.27 1.09
C HIS A 132 -21.73 -11.00 1.09
N PRO A 133 -20.92 -10.78 0.04
CA PRO A 133 -19.96 -9.69 0.00
C PRO A 133 -20.64 -8.32 0.01
N GLU A 134 -20.27 -7.49 0.98
CA GLU A 134 -20.73 -6.10 1.12
C GLU A 134 -19.55 -5.15 0.95
N ILE A 135 -19.72 -4.10 0.14
CA ILE A 135 -18.64 -3.14 -0.15
C ILE A 135 -18.44 -2.14 1.00
N GLN A 136 -17.32 -1.41 0.97
CA GLN A 136 -16.99 -0.35 1.91
C GLN A 136 -18.21 0.52 2.33
N TRP A 137 -18.42 0.66 3.64
CA TRP A 137 -19.52 1.37 4.32
C TRP A 137 -20.93 0.77 4.17
N GLU A 138 -21.07 -0.36 3.47
CA GLU A 138 -22.32 -1.08 3.28
C GLU A 138 -22.32 -2.47 3.96
N GLU A 139 -21.34 -2.76 4.82
CA GLU A 139 -21.08 -4.03 5.54
C GLU A 139 -22.10 -4.35 6.65
N LYS A 140 -23.38 -4.08 6.42
CA LYS A 140 -24.45 -4.07 7.43
C LYS A 140 -24.81 -5.47 7.90
N ARG A 141 -25.01 -6.41 6.99
CA ARG A 141 -25.28 -7.81 7.30
C ARG A 141 -24.08 -8.44 8.00
N THR A 142 -22.87 -8.10 7.55
CA THR A 142 -21.62 -8.64 8.09
C THR A 142 -21.35 -8.11 9.51
N HIS A 143 -21.57 -6.81 9.75
CA HIS A 143 -21.65 -6.21 11.09
C HIS A 143 -22.63 -6.96 11.99
N ASP A 144 -23.88 -7.17 11.54
CA ASP A 144 -24.90 -7.82 12.34
C ASP A 144 -24.54 -9.28 12.68
N THR A 145 -24.08 -10.05 11.69
CA THR A 145 -23.62 -11.44 11.88
C THR A 145 -22.45 -11.52 12.88
N LEU A 146 -21.42 -10.68 12.74
CA LEU A 146 -20.25 -10.69 13.62
C LEU A 146 -20.58 -10.22 15.04
N THR A 147 -21.40 -9.18 15.18
CA THR A 147 -21.79 -8.64 16.50
C THR A 147 -22.69 -9.60 17.28
N VAL A 148 -23.61 -10.30 16.60
CA VAL A 148 -24.39 -11.41 17.19
C VAL A 148 -23.49 -12.57 17.58
N PHE A 149 -22.52 -12.95 16.74
CA PHE A 149 -21.57 -14.03 17.04
C PHE A 149 -20.70 -13.72 18.27
N MET A 150 -20.14 -12.51 18.38
CA MET A 150 -19.34 -12.13 19.55
C MET A 150 -20.19 -12.03 20.83
N SER A 151 -21.42 -11.52 20.72
CA SER A 151 -22.36 -11.44 21.86
C SER A 151 -22.72 -12.82 22.40
N SER A 152 -22.98 -13.80 21.53
CA SER A 152 -23.33 -15.17 21.94
C SER A 152 -22.18 -15.92 22.63
N HIS A 153 -20.93 -15.49 22.40
CA HIS A 153 -19.74 -15.99 23.09
C HIS A 153 -19.38 -15.17 24.35
N GLY A 154 -20.27 -14.28 24.80
CA GLY A 154 -20.14 -13.56 26.07
C GLY A 154 -19.09 -12.45 26.06
N PHE A 155 -18.94 -11.76 24.94
CA PHE A 155 -18.30 -10.43 24.89
C PHE A 155 -19.37 -9.34 25.08
N ALA A 156 -19.00 -8.22 25.67
CA ALA A 156 -19.82 -7.01 25.66
C ALA A 156 -19.63 -6.31 24.32
N VAL A 157 -20.68 -6.20 23.50
CA VAL A 157 -20.60 -5.67 22.14
C VAL A 157 -21.29 -4.31 22.04
N THR A 158 -20.54 -3.30 21.58
CA THR A 158 -21.05 -2.00 21.15
C THR A 158 -21.13 -2.00 19.62
N GLN A 159 -22.35 -2.05 19.10
CA GLN A 159 -22.68 -1.86 17.67
C GLN A 159 -22.56 -0.39 17.28
N HIS A 160 -22.37 -0.11 15.99
CA HIS A 160 -22.27 1.25 15.42
C HIS A 160 -21.24 2.14 16.16
N TYR A 161 -20.08 1.56 16.47
CA TYR A 161 -19.10 2.16 17.38
C TYR A 161 -18.51 3.46 16.83
N LEU A 162 -18.40 4.49 17.68
CA LEU A 162 -17.95 5.85 17.33
C LEU A 162 -18.74 6.49 16.17
N ASP A 163 -20.07 6.30 16.18
CA ASP A 163 -21.03 6.80 15.18
C ASP A 163 -20.78 6.28 13.74
N LEU A 164 -19.95 5.24 13.57
CA LEU A 164 -19.70 4.60 12.27
C LEU A 164 -20.74 3.48 12.04
N PRO A 165 -21.60 3.55 11.00
CA PRO A 165 -22.76 2.66 10.86
C PRO A 165 -22.45 1.16 10.80
N THR A 166 -21.25 0.76 10.38
CA THR A 166 -20.85 -0.65 10.25
C THR A 166 -19.68 -1.04 11.16
N ALA A 167 -19.07 -0.11 11.89
CA ALA A 167 -18.01 -0.45 12.86
C ALA A 167 -18.60 -0.99 14.17
N TRP A 168 -17.86 -1.85 14.86
CA TRP A 168 -18.27 -2.41 16.15
C TRP A 168 -17.08 -2.70 17.06
N ARG A 169 -17.34 -2.76 18.37
CA ARG A 169 -16.35 -3.07 19.41
C ARG A 169 -16.88 -4.15 20.33
N ALA A 170 -16.18 -5.28 20.41
CA ALA A 170 -16.46 -6.34 21.37
C ALA A 170 -15.35 -6.38 22.42
N GLU A 171 -15.69 -6.30 23.71
CA GLU A 171 -14.70 -6.38 24.81
C GLU A 171 -15.00 -7.51 25.79
N PHE A 172 -13.93 -8.10 26.31
CA PHE A 172 -13.97 -9.06 27.42
C PHE A 172 -12.85 -8.72 28.42
N THR A 173 -13.16 -8.78 29.71
CA THR A 173 -12.22 -8.50 30.80
C THR A 173 -12.26 -9.62 31.82
N HIS A 174 -11.09 -10.21 32.11
CA HIS A 174 -10.90 -11.12 33.24
C HIS A 174 -10.22 -10.37 34.39
N THR A 175 -10.82 -10.43 35.57
CA THR A 175 -10.22 -9.99 36.84
C THR A 175 -9.74 -11.21 37.60
N SER A 176 -8.45 -11.25 37.97
CA SER A 176 -7.88 -12.42 38.64
C SER A 176 -8.54 -12.67 39.99
N SER A 177 -8.96 -13.91 40.25
CA SER A 177 -9.50 -14.32 41.54
C SER A 177 -8.46 -14.20 42.67
N SER A 178 -7.19 -14.32 42.32
CA SER A 178 -6.05 -14.22 43.25
C SER A 178 -5.60 -12.78 43.53
N ASN A 179 -5.92 -11.82 42.66
CA ASN A 179 -5.50 -10.42 42.77
C ASN A 179 -6.46 -9.48 42.02
N ALA A 180 -7.52 -9.05 42.71
CA ALA A 180 -8.55 -8.16 42.14
C ALA A 180 -8.03 -6.75 41.78
N ASP A 181 -6.97 -6.28 42.45
CA ASP A 181 -6.36 -4.96 42.22
C ASP A 181 -5.22 -5.00 41.17
N ALA A 182 -5.04 -6.12 40.47
CA ALA A 182 -4.02 -6.25 39.43
C ALA A 182 -4.25 -5.26 38.28
N LYS A 183 -3.20 -4.54 37.88
CA LYS A 183 -3.25 -3.69 36.69
C LYS A 183 -3.57 -4.56 35.46
N LEU A 184 -4.74 -4.33 34.88
CA LEU A 184 -5.14 -4.93 33.61
C LEU A 184 -4.27 -4.37 32.48
N ARG A 185 -3.75 -5.26 31.65
CA ARG A 185 -3.25 -4.93 30.32
C ARG A 185 -4.35 -5.15 29.29
N VAL A 186 -4.26 -4.48 28.15
CA VAL A 186 -5.28 -4.53 27.10
C VAL A 186 -4.63 -4.95 25.77
N ILE A 187 -5.12 -6.02 25.16
CA ILE A 187 -4.74 -6.44 23.81
C ILE A 187 -5.85 -6.09 22.82
N GLY A 188 -5.49 -5.32 21.80
CA GLY A 188 -6.34 -5.02 20.65
C GLY A 188 -6.26 -6.10 19.59
N VAL A 189 -7.37 -6.33 18.90
CA VAL A 189 -7.45 -7.18 17.71
C VAL A 189 -8.36 -6.50 16.70
N ASN A 190 -8.04 -6.55 15.40
CA ASN A 190 -8.92 -6.07 14.33
C ASN A 190 -9.50 -7.23 13.49
N SER A 191 -10.72 -7.02 12.99
CA SER A 191 -11.40 -7.81 11.97
C SER A 191 -11.87 -6.89 10.84
N GLU A 192 -11.22 -6.98 9.67
CA GLU A 192 -11.72 -6.40 8.42
C GLU A 192 -12.89 -7.22 7.87
N MET A 193 -13.78 -6.57 7.12
CA MET A 193 -15.05 -7.19 6.73
C MET A 193 -15.67 -6.67 5.43
N ASP A 194 -15.04 -5.71 4.75
CA ASP A 194 -15.50 -5.20 3.46
C ASP A 194 -15.06 -6.08 2.26
N ALA A 195 -15.76 -5.91 1.15
CA ALA A 195 -15.54 -6.59 -0.11
C ALA A 195 -15.26 -5.60 -1.26
N LEU A 196 -14.66 -6.11 -2.34
CA LEU A 196 -14.36 -5.33 -3.53
C LEU A 196 -15.51 -5.37 -4.56
N PRO A 197 -15.86 -4.23 -5.18
CA PRO A 197 -16.90 -4.15 -6.19
C PRO A 197 -16.73 -5.16 -7.34
N GLY A 198 -17.74 -6.00 -7.56
CA GLY A 198 -17.81 -6.95 -8.67
C GLY A 198 -16.94 -8.21 -8.54
N ILE A 199 -16.06 -8.30 -7.54
CA ILE A 199 -15.16 -9.46 -7.33
C ILE A 199 -15.26 -10.10 -5.93
N GLY A 200 -16.03 -9.52 -5.00
CA GLY A 200 -16.26 -10.08 -3.67
C GLY A 200 -15.07 -9.86 -2.72
N HIS A 201 -14.87 -10.75 -1.74
CA HIS A 201 -13.71 -10.67 -0.83
C HIS A 201 -12.40 -11.13 -1.51
N ALA A 202 -12.05 -10.49 -2.63
CA ALA A 202 -10.84 -10.75 -3.40
C ALA A 202 -9.53 -10.32 -2.69
N CYS A 203 -9.63 -9.68 -1.52
CA CYS A 203 -8.50 -9.46 -0.61
C CYS A 203 -8.50 -10.43 0.60
N GLY A 204 -9.55 -11.25 0.75
CA GLY A 204 -9.65 -12.29 1.78
C GLY A 204 -10.15 -11.82 3.15
N HIS A 205 -10.87 -10.69 3.21
CA HIS A 205 -11.37 -10.13 4.47
C HIS A 205 -12.32 -11.10 5.22
N ASN A 206 -12.94 -12.07 4.53
CA ASN A 206 -13.68 -13.17 5.17
C ASN A 206 -12.80 -14.07 6.07
N LEU A 207 -11.48 -14.16 5.80
CA LEU A 207 -10.51 -14.86 6.64
C LEU A 207 -9.97 -13.94 7.74
N ILE A 208 -9.78 -12.65 7.45
CA ILE A 208 -9.33 -11.65 8.43
C ILE A 208 -10.39 -11.45 9.52
N ALA A 209 -11.67 -11.35 9.12
CA ALA A 209 -12.82 -11.30 10.02
C ALA A 209 -12.77 -12.42 11.06
N ILE A 210 -12.64 -13.68 10.62
CA ILE A 210 -12.60 -14.83 11.54
C ILE A 210 -11.27 -14.97 12.28
N ALA A 211 -10.17 -14.42 11.77
CA ALA A 211 -8.89 -14.39 12.48
C ALA A 211 -8.98 -13.54 13.73
N GLY A 212 -9.54 -12.33 13.63
CA GLY A 212 -9.74 -11.47 14.80
C GLY A 212 -10.70 -12.09 15.84
N VAL A 213 -11.82 -12.66 15.37
CA VAL A 213 -12.79 -13.40 16.19
C VAL A 213 -12.13 -14.59 16.93
N GLY A 214 -11.40 -15.45 16.20
CA GLY A 214 -10.75 -16.62 16.77
C GLY A 214 -9.66 -16.26 17.78
N VAL A 215 -8.83 -15.26 17.47
CA VAL A 215 -7.79 -14.75 18.39
C VAL A 215 -8.43 -14.21 19.68
N ALA A 216 -9.49 -13.39 19.58
CA ALA A 216 -10.15 -12.83 20.75
C ALA A 216 -10.76 -13.92 21.66
N LEU A 217 -11.43 -14.92 21.06
CA LEU A 217 -12.03 -16.04 21.79
C LEU A 217 -10.98 -16.96 22.45
N ALA A 218 -9.87 -17.23 21.77
CA ALA A 218 -8.77 -18.02 22.31
C ALA A 218 -8.07 -17.30 23.48
N ILE A 219 -7.85 -15.99 23.37
CA ILE A 219 -7.31 -15.17 24.47
C ILE A 219 -8.27 -15.16 25.65
N LYS A 220 -9.58 -14.97 25.44
CA LYS A 220 -10.60 -15.08 26.51
C LYS A 220 -10.48 -16.40 27.27
N ALA A 221 -10.51 -17.53 26.56
CA ALA A 221 -10.46 -18.86 27.19
C ALA A 221 -9.14 -19.08 27.96
N ALA A 222 -8.03 -18.54 27.48
CA ALA A 222 -6.75 -18.58 28.17
C ALA A 222 -6.74 -17.71 29.44
N LEU A 223 -7.33 -16.51 29.42
CA LEU A 223 -7.45 -15.64 30.61
C LEU A 223 -8.27 -16.34 31.71
N GLU A 224 -9.43 -16.88 31.34
CA GLU A 224 -10.33 -17.59 32.27
C GLU A 224 -9.68 -18.85 32.86
N LYS A 225 -9.06 -19.71 32.03
CA LYS A 225 -8.47 -20.99 32.49
C LYS A 225 -7.21 -20.80 33.34
N HIS A 226 -6.42 -19.77 33.08
CA HIS A 226 -5.13 -19.52 33.76
C HIS A 226 -5.18 -18.41 34.82
N ASP A 227 -6.37 -17.89 35.12
CA ASP A 227 -6.67 -16.79 36.07
C ASP A 227 -5.79 -15.53 35.87
N VAL A 228 -5.44 -15.23 34.62
CA VAL A 228 -4.58 -14.08 34.26
C VAL A 228 -5.43 -12.82 34.12
N PRO A 229 -5.14 -11.74 34.88
CA PRO A 229 -5.89 -10.49 34.78
C PRO A 229 -5.55 -9.76 33.49
N GLY A 230 -6.58 -9.41 32.69
CA GLY A 230 -6.37 -8.75 31.41
C GLY A 230 -7.67 -8.46 30.66
N LYS A 231 -7.56 -7.68 29.59
CA LYS A 231 -8.66 -7.29 28.70
C LYS A 231 -8.29 -7.59 27.26
N VAL A 232 -9.25 -8.13 26.50
CA VAL A 232 -9.17 -8.26 25.05
C VAL A 232 -10.29 -7.43 24.41
N VAL A 233 -9.92 -6.66 23.39
CA VAL A 233 -10.83 -5.79 22.63
C VAL A 233 -10.69 -6.17 21.15
N LEU A 234 -11.79 -6.64 20.56
CA LEU A 234 -11.91 -6.90 19.14
C LEU A 234 -12.69 -5.76 18.48
N LEU A 235 -12.11 -5.16 17.44
CA LEU A 235 -12.74 -4.13 16.64
C LEU A 235 -13.12 -4.69 15.26
N GLY A 236 -14.38 -4.54 14.90
CA GLY A 236 -14.84 -4.70 13.52
C GLY A 236 -14.57 -3.42 12.75
N THR A 237 -13.69 -3.50 11.76
CA THR A 237 -13.16 -2.34 11.06
C THR A 237 -13.71 -2.32 9.62
N PRO A 238 -14.60 -1.38 9.25
CA PRO A 238 -15.18 -1.33 7.91
C PRO A 238 -14.21 -0.70 6.90
N ALA A 239 -14.56 -0.81 5.63
CA ALA A 239 -14.08 0.06 4.56
C ALA A 239 -12.56 0.24 4.43
N GLU A 240 -11.77 -0.83 4.57
CA GLU A 240 -10.31 -0.72 4.42
C GLU A 240 -9.90 -0.39 2.98
N GLU A 241 -10.60 -0.97 1.99
CA GLU A 241 -10.28 -0.94 0.54
C GLU A 241 -10.34 0.46 -0.12
N GLY A 242 -10.61 1.51 0.66
CA GLY A 242 -10.60 2.90 0.20
C GLY A 242 -11.33 3.91 1.09
N GLY A 243 -12.09 3.46 2.09
CA GLY A 243 -12.85 4.32 2.99
C GLY A 243 -12.07 4.76 4.24
N GLY A 244 -11.12 3.95 4.70
CA GLY A 244 -10.30 4.22 5.89
C GLY A 244 -11.07 4.07 7.20
N GLY A 245 -11.82 3.00 7.40
CA GLY A 245 -12.59 2.81 8.63
C GLY A 245 -11.75 2.78 9.91
N LYS A 246 -10.54 2.20 9.89
CA LYS A 246 -9.61 2.24 11.03
C LYS A 246 -9.11 3.64 11.32
N ILE A 247 -8.98 4.48 10.30
CA ILE A 247 -8.60 5.89 10.45
C ILE A 247 -9.68 6.66 11.23
N ASN A 248 -10.96 6.42 10.93
CA ASN A 248 -12.05 7.05 11.66
C ASN A 248 -12.17 6.51 13.09
N LEU A 249 -11.95 5.20 13.30
CA LEU A 249 -11.86 4.60 14.63
C LEU A 249 -10.69 5.18 15.45
N LEU A 250 -9.53 5.43 14.80
CA LEU A 250 -8.37 6.08 15.41
C LEU A 250 -8.68 7.49 15.86
N ASP A 251 -9.20 8.32 14.96
CA ASP A 251 -9.48 9.73 15.23
C ASP A 251 -10.58 9.89 16.32
N GLY A 252 -11.40 8.86 16.54
CA GLY A 252 -12.35 8.74 17.65
C GLY A 252 -11.84 8.01 18.91
N GLY A 253 -10.54 7.68 19.01
CA GLY A 253 -9.91 7.16 20.23
C GLY A 253 -10.05 5.65 20.47
N ALA A 254 -10.46 4.84 19.47
CA ALA A 254 -10.73 3.41 19.65
C ALA A 254 -9.55 2.57 20.18
N TYR A 255 -8.32 3.07 20.02
CA TYR A 255 -7.07 2.35 20.28
C TYR A 255 -6.30 2.86 21.51
N GLU A 256 -6.76 3.93 22.17
CA GLU A 256 -6.00 4.62 23.23
C GLU A 256 -5.72 3.76 24.48
N GLU A 257 -6.60 2.81 24.80
CA GLU A 257 -6.43 1.94 25.97
C GLU A 257 -5.50 0.73 25.73
N MET A 258 -5.07 0.48 24.49
CA MET A 258 -4.38 -0.75 24.10
C MET A 258 -2.89 -0.73 24.42
N ASP A 259 -2.36 -1.82 24.98
CA ASP A 259 -0.92 -2.02 25.18
C ASP A 259 -0.21 -2.55 23.91
N ALA A 260 -0.95 -3.26 23.07
CA ALA A 260 -0.57 -3.68 21.72
C ALA A 260 -1.81 -3.98 20.86
N CYS A 261 -1.69 -4.04 19.53
CA CYS A 261 -2.77 -4.50 18.63
C CYS A 261 -2.31 -5.54 17.60
N LEU A 262 -3.15 -6.53 17.33
CA LEU A 262 -2.85 -7.67 16.46
C LEU A 262 -3.87 -7.84 15.33
N MET A 263 -3.40 -8.31 14.18
CA MET A 263 -4.20 -8.68 13.03
C MET A 263 -3.34 -9.59 12.12
N CYS A 264 -3.89 -10.20 11.08
CA CYS A 264 -3.12 -10.79 9.97
C CYS A 264 -3.86 -10.65 8.64
N HIS A 265 -3.14 -10.86 7.54
CA HIS A 265 -3.67 -10.74 6.19
C HIS A 265 -3.37 -12.01 5.36
N PRO A 266 -4.34 -12.63 4.68
CA PRO A 266 -4.05 -13.70 3.72
C PRO A 266 -3.40 -13.13 2.45
N SER A 267 -2.35 -13.77 1.97
CA SER A 267 -1.65 -13.38 0.72
C SER A 267 -1.35 -14.61 -0.15
N PRO A 268 -1.04 -14.45 -1.45
CA PRO A 268 -0.28 -15.47 -2.16
C PRO A 268 1.11 -15.61 -1.52
N GLY A 269 1.72 -16.78 -1.64
CA GLY A 269 3.10 -16.99 -1.18
C GLY A 269 3.51 -18.46 -1.24
N PRO A 270 4.76 -18.78 -0.83
CA PRO A 270 5.20 -20.16 -0.68
C PRO A 270 4.35 -20.91 0.37
N PRO A 271 4.14 -22.23 0.23
CA PRO A 271 3.43 -23.01 1.24
C PRO A 271 4.08 -22.88 2.63
N ASN A 272 3.24 -22.72 3.66
CA ASN A 272 3.66 -22.56 5.06
C ASN A 272 4.56 -21.35 5.31
N TYR A 273 4.40 -20.25 4.56
CA TYR A 273 5.16 -19.02 4.73
C TYR A 273 4.33 -17.91 5.38
N VAL A 274 5.00 -17.07 6.19
CA VAL A 274 4.43 -15.81 6.69
C VAL A 274 5.47 -14.69 6.55
N SER A 275 5.08 -13.60 5.89
CA SER A 275 5.85 -12.35 5.82
C SER A 275 5.56 -11.50 7.06
N ILE A 276 6.63 -11.06 7.73
CA ILE A 276 6.63 -10.05 8.78
C ILE A 276 7.37 -8.81 8.25
N GLY A 277 6.93 -8.31 7.09
CA GLY A 277 7.52 -7.15 6.44
C GLY A 277 6.64 -5.89 6.49
N PRO A 278 7.17 -4.74 6.02
CA PRO A 278 6.43 -3.48 5.93
C PRO A 278 5.38 -3.46 4.81
N SER A 279 4.63 -2.35 4.73
CA SER A 279 3.75 -2.01 3.61
C SER A 279 4.05 -0.57 3.15
N LEU A 280 3.75 -0.27 1.89
CA LEU A 280 4.03 1.06 1.33
C LEU A 280 3.08 2.09 1.93
N ALA A 281 3.59 3.29 2.19
CA ALA A 281 2.76 4.48 2.33
C ALA A 281 2.00 4.74 1.01
N CYS A 282 0.77 5.24 1.11
CA CYS A 282 -0.13 5.51 -0.01
C CYS A 282 -0.95 6.79 0.23
N GLN A 283 -1.20 7.56 -0.83
CA GLN A 283 -2.16 8.66 -0.79
C GLN A 283 -2.87 8.81 -2.14
N PRO A 284 -4.22 8.79 -2.17
CA PRO A 284 -4.99 9.13 -3.35
C PRO A 284 -5.03 10.66 -3.55
N LEU A 285 -5.08 11.07 -4.82
CA LEU A 285 -5.20 12.45 -5.27
C LEU A 285 -6.38 12.54 -6.24
N GLU A 286 -7.31 13.45 -5.98
CA GLU A 286 -8.33 13.87 -6.94
C GLU A 286 -7.88 15.14 -7.66
N ILE A 287 -7.94 15.13 -8.99
CA ILE A 287 -7.54 16.23 -9.85
C ILE A 287 -8.73 16.59 -10.74
N GLU A 288 -9.09 17.86 -10.80
CA GLU A 288 -10.13 18.38 -11.68
C GLU A 288 -9.57 19.56 -12.50
N PHE A 289 -9.65 19.47 -13.82
CA PHE A 289 -9.33 20.55 -14.74
C PHE A 289 -10.62 21.20 -15.24
N PHE A 290 -10.67 22.54 -15.19
CA PHE A 290 -11.76 23.36 -15.68
C PHE A 290 -11.24 24.34 -16.73
N GLY A 291 -11.86 24.36 -17.89
CA GLY A 291 -11.51 25.23 -19.01
C GLY A 291 -12.74 25.90 -19.60
N HIS A 292 -12.81 25.95 -20.93
CA HIS A 292 -13.90 26.58 -21.68
C HIS A 292 -14.11 25.82 -22.99
N GLY A 293 -15.35 25.42 -23.27
CA GLY A 293 -15.67 24.62 -24.45
C GLY A 293 -15.91 25.49 -25.68
N ALA A 294 -15.58 24.96 -26.86
CA ALA A 294 -15.93 25.57 -28.14
C ALA A 294 -16.18 24.48 -29.20
N HIS A 295 -16.75 24.89 -30.34
CA HIS A 295 -16.93 23.99 -31.48
C HIS A 295 -15.57 23.69 -32.13
N ALA A 296 -15.11 22.44 -32.03
CA ALA A 296 -13.72 22.04 -32.29
C ALA A 296 -13.19 22.43 -33.69
N ALA A 297 -14.06 22.41 -34.71
CA ALA A 297 -13.70 22.75 -36.08
C ALA A 297 -13.99 24.21 -36.49
N TRP A 298 -14.72 25.00 -35.68
CA TRP A 298 -15.19 26.33 -36.09
C TRP A 298 -14.49 27.47 -35.35
N ALA A 299 -14.32 27.35 -34.03
CA ALA A 299 -13.64 28.37 -33.21
C ALA A 299 -12.78 27.75 -32.09
N PRO A 300 -11.84 26.82 -32.40
CA PRO A 300 -11.01 26.19 -31.37
C PRO A 300 -10.14 27.16 -30.57
N TRP A 301 -9.83 28.35 -31.12
CA TRP A 301 -9.07 29.41 -30.46
C TRP A 301 -9.81 30.11 -29.32
N GLU A 302 -11.12 29.88 -29.16
CA GLU A 302 -11.92 30.43 -28.06
C GLU A 302 -11.91 29.50 -26.83
N ALA A 303 -11.44 28.25 -26.98
CA ALA A 303 -11.48 27.23 -25.95
C ALA A 303 -10.25 27.21 -25.01
N GLN A 304 -10.44 26.60 -23.85
CA GLN A 304 -9.39 26.08 -22.98
C GLN A 304 -9.68 24.60 -22.76
N ASN A 305 -8.87 23.71 -23.34
CA ASN A 305 -9.18 22.29 -23.42
C ASN A 305 -8.75 21.53 -22.15
N ALA A 306 -9.72 21.17 -21.31
CA ALA A 306 -9.48 20.41 -20.08
C ALA A 306 -9.02 18.96 -20.34
N LEU A 307 -9.39 18.38 -21.49
CA LEU A 307 -8.94 17.04 -21.88
C LEU A 307 -7.44 17.04 -22.25
N ASP A 308 -6.98 18.06 -22.98
CA ASP A 308 -5.55 18.23 -23.28
C ASP A 308 -4.75 18.45 -21.99
N ALA A 309 -5.31 19.17 -21.00
CA ALA A 309 -4.68 19.33 -19.70
C ALA A 309 -4.50 17.99 -18.97
N ALA A 310 -5.52 17.12 -18.98
CA ALA A 310 -5.43 15.78 -18.41
C ALA A 310 -4.41 14.88 -19.14
N PHE A 311 -4.37 14.89 -20.48
CA PHE A 311 -3.40 14.10 -21.25
C PHE A 311 -1.96 14.62 -21.13
N LEU A 312 -1.78 15.95 -21.07
CA LEU A 312 -0.48 16.56 -20.82
C LEU A 312 0.02 16.18 -19.41
N ALA A 313 -0.84 16.26 -18.39
CA ALA A 313 -0.51 15.82 -17.04
C ALA A 313 -0.13 14.33 -16.98
N TYR A 314 -0.91 13.46 -17.65
CA TYR A 314 -0.61 12.03 -17.74
C TYR A 314 0.77 11.79 -18.38
N SER A 315 1.09 12.56 -19.43
CA SER A 315 2.40 12.52 -20.11
C SER A 315 3.54 13.02 -19.20
N SER A 316 3.33 14.11 -18.46
CA SER A 316 4.28 14.64 -17.48
C SER A 316 4.57 13.64 -16.35
N VAL A 317 3.55 12.97 -15.82
CA VAL A 317 3.73 11.90 -14.83
C VAL A 317 4.41 10.68 -15.47
N SER A 318 4.12 10.38 -16.74
CA SER A 318 4.76 9.27 -17.44
C SER A 318 6.27 9.47 -17.62
N VAL A 319 6.74 10.68 -17.93
CA VAL A 319 8.19 10.96 -17.99
C VAL A 319 8.80 11.02 -16.59
N LEU A 320 8.10 11.59 -15.59
CA LEU A 320 8.54 11.63 -14.18
C LEU A 320 8.93 10.24 -13.64
N ARG A 321 8.25 9.17 -14.08
CA ARG A 321 8.54 7.78 -13.66
C ARG A 321 9.98 7.32 -13.93
N GLN A 322 10.72 7.94 -14.86
CA GLN A 322 12.14 7.62 -15.05
C GLN A 322 13.02 8.18 -13.91
N GLN A 323 12.54 9.20 -13.18
CA GLN A 323 13.27 9.88 -12.10
C GLN A 323 12.62 9.66 -10.71
N ILE A 324 11.83 8.58 -10.53
CA ILE A 324 11.41 8.10 -9.20
C ILE A 324 12.23 6.86 -8.81
N LYS A 325 12.30 6.53 -7.52
CA LYS A 325 13.00 5.31 -7.08
C LYS A 325 12.27 4.05 -7.59
N PRO A 326 12.98 2.93 -7.85
CA PRO A 326 12.36 1.65 -8.24
C PRO A 326 11.32 1.11 -7.23
N THR A 327 11.36 1.58 -5.98
CA THR A 327 10.42 1.22 -4.90
C THR A 327 9.16 2.09 -4.86
N HIS A 328 9.03 3.11 -5.71
CA HIS A 328 7.89 4.03 -5.72
C HIS A 328 6.90 3.70 -6.85
N ARG A 329 5.62 4.04 -6.67
CA ARG A 329 4.58 3.85 -7.70
C ARG A 329 3.73 5.11 -7.85
N VAL A 330 3.36 5.44 -9.10
CA VAL A 330 2.41 6.50 -9.43
C VAL A 330 1.54 6.01 -10.58
N HIS A 331 0.24 5.81 -10.30
CA HIS A 331 -0.74 5.29 -11.25
C HIS A 331 -2.09 5.97 -11.04
N GLY A 332 -2.94 5.98 -12.07
CA GLY A 332 -4.20 6.68 -12.03
C GLY A 332 -4.99 6.56 -13.33
N ILE A 333 -6.22 7.05 -13.29
CA ILE A 333 -7.19 6.99 -14.38
C ILE A 333 -7.68 8.40 -14.76
N VAL A 334 -8.22 8.51 -15.97
CA VAL A 334 -8.80 9.73 -16.52
C VAL A 334 -10.28 9.48 -16.80
N SER A 335 -11.11 10.48 -16.48
CA SER A 335 -12.56 10.45 -16.61
C SER A 335 -13.08 11.81 -17.08
N GLY A 336 -14.26 11.80 -17.68
CA GLY A 336 -14.84 12.95 -18.35
C GLY A 336 -16.33 13.11 -18.09
N LYS A 337 -16.87 14.22 -18.56
CA LYS A 337 -18.32 14.48 -18.58
C LYS A 337 -18.71 14.86 -20.01
N ASP A 338 -19.69 14.15 -20.56
CA ASP A 338 -20.38 14.46 -21.82
C ASP A 338 -19.45 14.76 -23.03
N TRP A 339 -18.26 14.13 -23.07
CA TRP A 339 -17.26 14.35 -24.11
C TRP A 339 -17.76 13.91 -25.49
N ALA A 340 -17.67 14.81 -26.48
CA ALA A 340 -18.04 14.55 -27.87
C ALA A 340 -16.93 15.04 -28.82
N PRO A 341 -16.57 14.31 -29.89
CA PRO A 341 -15.43 14.67 -30.76
C PRO A 341 -15.50 16.05 -31.43
N ASN A 342 -16.69 16.65 -31.56
CA ASN A 342 -16.93 17.96 -32.16
C ASN A 342 -17.00 19.12 -31.14
N VAL A 343 -16.92 18.83 -29.84
CA VAL A 343 -16.98 19.82 -28.76
C VAL A 343 -15.71 19.71 -27.94
N ILE A 344 -14.96 20.81 -27.83
CA ILE A 344 -13.75 20.84 -26.99
C ILE A 344 -14.16 20.70 -25.51
N PRO A 345 -13.65 19.71 -24.75
CA PRO A 345 -14.03 19.54 -23.36
C PRO A 345 -13.60 20.69 -22.44
N ASP A 346 -14.55 21.19 -21.65
CA ASP A 346 -14.36 22.20 -20.61
C ASP A 346 -14.10 21.59 -19.22
N TYR A 347 -14.27 20.27 -19.07
CA TYR A 347 -14.05 19.55 -17.82
C TYR A 347 -13.39 18.19 -18.02
N ALA A 348 -12.42 17.88 -17.17
CA ALA A 348 -11.80 16.56 -17.04
C ALA A 348 -11.44 16.26 -15.58
N LYS A 349 -11.65 15.02 -15.13
CA LYS A 349 -11.27 14.55 -13.78
C LYS A 349 -10.29 13.40 -13.86
N MET A 350 -9.24 13.43 -13.04
CA MET A 350 -8.33 12.29 -12.84
C MET A 350 -8.38 11.84 -11.38
N HIS A 351 -8.16 10.54 -11.17
CA HIS A 351 -7.95 9.95 -9.86
C HIS A 351 -6.62 9.20 -9.88
N TRP A 352 -5.69 9.58 -9.01
CA TRP A 352 -4.33 9.05 -8.96
C TRP A 352 -3.97 8.56 -7.57
N ILE A 353 -3.05 7.61 -7.50
CA ILE A 353 -2.49 7.09 -6.25
C ILE A 353 -0.96 7.20 -6.34
N VAL A 354 -0.36 7.77 -5.29
CA VAL A 354 1.08 7.86 -5.08
C VAL A 354 1.46 6.87 -3.97
N ARG A 355 2.51 6.05 -4.17
CA ARG A 355 3.05 5.13 -3.15
C ARG A 355 4.56 5.21 -3.04
N ALA A 356 5.08 5.05 -1.82
CA ALA A 356 6.51 4.97 -1.52
C ALA A 356 6.75 4.11 -0.24
N PRO A 357 7.98 3.63 0.03
CA PRO A 357 8.28 2.82 1.21
C PRO A 357 8.05 3.52 2.56
N THR A 358 8.16 4.85 2.60
CA THR A 358 7.92 5.66 3.80
C THR A 358 7.01 6.85 3.51
N TRP A 359 6.29 7.34 4.52
CA TRP A 359 5.46 8.54 4.39
C TRP A 359 6.28 9.79 4.01
N ALA A 360 7.51 9.91 4.54
CA ALA A 360 8.43 11.00 4.19
C ALA A 360 8.81 10.98 2.70
N GLU A 361 9.12 9.81 2.14
CA GLU A 361 9.37 9.64 0.71
C GLU A 361 8.12 9.87 -0.14
N LEU A 362 6.94 9.44 0.36
CA LEU A 362 5.67 9.70 -0.30
C LEU A 362 5.40 11.19 -0.43
N VAL A 363 5.58 11.96 0.64
CA VAL A 363 5.39 13.43 0.63
C VAL A 363 6.34 14.06 -0.39
N ALA A 364 7.61 13.68 -0.42
CA ALA A 364 8.58 14.19 -1.40
C ALA A 364 8.22 13.83 -2.85
N LEU A 365 7.71 12.62 -3.11
CA LEU A 365 7.21 12.23 -4.44
C LEU A 365 5.92 12.98 -4.81
N ARG A 366 4.98 13.11 -3.87
CA ARG A 366 3.67 13.75 -4.08
C ARG A 366 3.82 15.18 -4.59
N GLU A 367 4.73 15.97 -4.02
CA GLU A 367 4.93 17.35 -4.49
C GLU A 367 5.47 17.39 -5.94
N ARG A 368 6.31 16.42 -6.34
CA ARG A 368 6.75 16.28 -7.74
C ARG A 368 5.63 15.87 -8.69
N VAL A 369 4.72 15.01 -8.22
CA VAL A 369 3.52 14.59 -8.98
C VAL A 369 2.52 15.74 -9.10
N LYS A 370 2.31 16.54 -8.03
CA LYS A 370 1.49 17.76 -8.05
C LYS A 370 2.00 18.77 -9.07
N ALA A 371 3.31 19.01 -9.12
CA ALA A 371 3.93 19.89 -10.11
C ALA A 371 3.63 19.47 -11.57
N CYS A 372 3.44 18.17 -11.86
CA CYS A 372 2.99 17.71 -13.19
C CYS A 372 1.56 18.17 -13.52
N PHE A 373 0.63 18.11 -12.57
CA PHE A 373 -0.75 18.58 -12.76
C PHE A 373 -0.81 20.12 -12.89
N GLU A 374 -0.04 20.82 -12.06
CA GLU A 374 0.07 22.29 -12.08
C GLU A 374 0.68 22.80 -13.40
N ALA A 375 1.74 22.16 -13.90
CA ALA A 375 2.36 22.49 -15.18
C ALA A 375 1.39 22.28 -16.37
N ALA A 376 0.60 21.21 -16.35
CA ALA A 376 -0.37 20.93 -17.41
C ALA A 376 -1.56 21.92 -17.41
N ALA A 377 -2.04 22.32 -16.24
CA ALA A 377 -3.02 23.39 -16.11
C ALA A 377 -2.47 24.72 -16.66
N HIS A 378 -1.25 25.09 -16.28
CA HIS A 378 -0.61 26.31 -16.73
C HIS A 378 -0.40 26.34 -18.26
N ALA A 379 0.10 25.25 -18.84
CA ALA A 379 0.37 25.14 -20.28
C ALA A 379 -0.89 25.20 -21.16
N THR A 380 -2.06 24.83 -20.62
CA THR A 380 -3.35 24.84 -21.32
C THR A 380 -4.25 26.01 -20.96
N GLY A 381 -3.82 26.86 -20.02
CA GLY A 381 -4.64 27.96 -19.48
C GLY A 381 -5.83 27.51 -18.61
N CYS A 382 -5.96 26.21 -18.33
CA CYS A 382 -7.05 25.67 -17.52
C CYS A 382 -6.86 25.98 -16.02
N LYS A 383 -7.97 26.08 -15.29
CA LYS A 383 -7.97 26.11 -13.83
C LYS A 383 -7.85 24.68 -13.28
N LEU A 384 -7.01 24.52 -12.27
CA LEU A 384 -6.82 23.28 -11.52
C LEU A 384 -7.58 23.32 -10.18
N THR A 385 -8.20 22.21 -9.81
CA THR A 385 -8.49 21.86 -8.40
C THR A 385 -7.79 20.54 -8.10
N LEU A 386 -7.06 20.49 -6.99
CA LEU A 386 -6.35 19.29 -6.54
C LEU A 386 -6.65 19.06 -5.06
N LYS A 387 -7.15 17.87 -4.73
CA LYS A 387 -7.44 17.44 -3.36
C LYS A 387 -6.65 16.17 -3.08
N ALA A 388 -5.87 16.17 -1.99
CA ALA A 388 -5.29 14.94 -1.48
C ALA A 388 -6.30 14.27 -0.55
N GLY A 389 -6.55 12.98 -0.73
CA GLY A 389 -7.36 12.18 0.18
C GLY A 389 -6.59 11.76 1.44
N PRO A 390 -7.15 10.88 2.28
CA PRO A 390 -6.51 10.41 3.50
C PRO A 390 -5.13 9.78 3.22
N GLY A 391 -4.18 10.02 4.13
CA GLY A 391 -2.86 9.43 4.08
C GLY A 391 -2.82 8.06 4.75
N TYR A 392 -2.37 7.05 4.01
CA TYR A 392 -2.03 5.73 4.51
C TYR A 392 -0.50 5.71 4.69
N TYR A 393 -0.03 5.45 5.90
CA TYR A 393 1.39 5.54 6.26
C TYR A 393 2.12 4.23 5.90
N ASP A 394 3.42 4.12 6.17
CA ASP A 394 4.24 2.90 5.99
C ASP A 394 4.14 1.91 7.16
N LEU A 395 3.66 0.68 6.93
CA LEU A 395 3.51 -0.29 8.02
C LEU A 395 4.89 -0.66 8.52
N ARG A 396 5.11 -0.58 9.83
CA ARG A 396 6.29 -1.11 10.48
C ARG A 396 5.84 -2.11 11.54
N GLN A 397 6.37 -3.32 11.44
CA GLN A 397 6.06 -4.40 12.37
C GLN A 397 6.85 -4.17 13.67
N ASN A 398 6.25 -4.42 14.82
CA ASN A 398 6.99 -4.41 16.08
C ASN A 398 7.85 -5.68 16.21
N THR A 399 9.17 -5.53 16.25
CA THR A 399 10.10 -6.67 16.20
C THR A 399 9.88 -7.69 17.32
N PRO A 400 9.77 -7.32 18.62
CA PRO A 400 9.48 -8.30 19.67
C PRO A 400 8.15 -9.06 19.49
N LEU A 401 7.07 -8.41 19.02
CA LEU A 401 5.83 -9.11 18.68
C LEU A 401 6.04 -10.10 17.53
N GLY A 402 6.73 -9.67 16.47
CA GLY A 402 7.00 -10.50 15.29
C GLY A 402 7.90 -11.70 15.59
N GLU A 403 8.90 -11.53 16.45
CA GLU A 403 9.76 -12.62 16.92
C GLU A 403 8.98 -13.63 17.78
N GLU A 404 8.10 -13.18 18.68
CA GLU A 404 7.28 -14.09 19.49
C GLU A 404 6.30 -14.88 18.62
N PHE A 405 5.63 -14.20 17.68
CA PHE A 405 4.77 -14.84 16.70
C PHE A 405 5.53 -15.88 15.88
N ALA A 406 6.73 -15.53 15.38
CA ALA A 406 7.57 -16.43 14.59
C ALA A 406 8.04 -17.67 15.38
N LYS A 407 8.30 -17.53 16.69
CA LYS A 407 8.59 -18.66 17.59
C LYS A 407 7.42 -19.63 17.64
N VAL A 408 6.21 -19.13 17.91
CA VAL A 408 5.03 -19.99 18.09
C VAL A 408 4.60 -20.67 16.78
N VAL A 409 4.58 -19.97 15.65
CA VAL A 409 4.10 -20.58 14.39
C VAL A 409 5.08 -21.60 13.78
N LYS A 410 6.35 -21.55 14.17
CA LYS A 410 7.37 -22.53 13.75
C LYS A 410 7.05 -23.95 14.20
N ASP A 411 6.49 -24.13 15.40
CA ASP A 411 6.07 -25.43 15.91
C ASP A 411 4.92 -26.04 15.09
N PHE A 412 4.09 -25.20 14.48
CA PHE A 412 3.06 -25.61 13.53
C PHE A 412 3.58 -25.77 12.09
N GLY A 413 4.90 -25.81 11.91
CA GLY A 413 5.56 -26.01 10.62
C GLY A 413 5.49 -24.80 9.68
N VAL A 414 5.21 -23.60 10.22
CA VAL A 414 5.13 -22.35 9.45
C VAL A 414 6.43 -21.55 9.61
N ASN A 415 7.04 -21.22 8.47
CA ASN A 415 8.24 -20.40 8.39
C ASN A 415 7.83 -18.92 8.29
N ALA A 416 7.80 -18.23 9.44
CA ALA A 416 7.60 -16.79 9.49
C ALA A 416 8.95 -16.06 9.43
N GLN A 417 9.07 -15.06 8.56
CA GLN A 417 10.32 -14.32 8.34
C GLN A 417 10.08 -12.82 8.22
N PHE A 418 11.02 -12.03 8.75
CA PHE A 418 11.11 -10.61 8.41
C PHE A 418 11.69 -10.48 7.00
N ASP A 419 11.00 -9.73 6.13
CA ASP A 419 11.37 -9.53 4.73
C ASP A 419 11.16 -8.07 4.30
N GLU A 420 11.38 -7.75 3.02
CA GLU A 420 11.19 -6.40 2.46
C GLU A 420 9.71 -5.96 2.40
N GLY A 421 8.77 -6.83 2.78
CA GLY A 421 7.34 -6.54 2.85
C GLY A 421 6.61 -6.61 1.52
N MET A 422 5.35 -6.18 1.54
CA MET A 422 4.46 -6.25 0.39
C MET A 422 4.30 -4.88 -0.27
N ALA A 423 4.27 -4.86 -1.60
CA ALA A 423 3.98 -3.67 -2.41
C ALA A 423 2.50 -3.23 -2.38
N ALA A 424 1.83 -3.45 -1.24
CA ALA A 424 0.46 -3.05 -0.91
C ALA A 424 0.47 -1.91 0.11
N SER A 425 -0.70 -1.46 0.53
CA SER A 425 -0.90 -0.43 1.58
C SER A 425 -2.22 -0.73 2.26
N THR A 426 -2.33 -0.44 3.55
CA THR A 426 -3.52 -0.76 4.37
C THR A 426 -3.88 0.41 5.29
N ASP A 427 -5.16 0.56 5.66
CA ASP A 427 -5.61 1.59 6.60
C ASP A 427 -5.21 1.30 8.06
N PHE A 428 -4.73 0.07 8.34
CA PHE A 428 -4.05 -0.30 9.58
C PHE A 428 -2.94 0.71 9.93
N VAL A 429 -2.27 1.31 8.95
CA VAL A 429 -1.01 1.99 9.25
C VAL A 429 -1.13 3.34 9.95
N ARG A 430 -2.03 4.23 9.48
CA ARG A 430 -2.22 5.54 10.16
C ARG A 430 -2.64 5.35 11.62
N THR A 431 -3.27 4.20 11.90
CA THR A 431 -3.82 3.75 13.17
C THR A 431 -2.76 3.33 14.19
N PHE A 432 -1.68 2.66 13.75
CA PHE A 432 -0.85 1.92 14.69
C PHE A 432 0.56 2.44 14.94
N LEU A 433 1.25 3.05 13.98
CA LEU A 433 2.58 3.59 14.29
C LEU A 433 2.50 4.68 15.36
N SER A 434 1.51 5.56 15.30
CA SER A 434 1.39 6.72 16.18
C SER A 434 0.87 6.44 17.60
N ILE A 435 0.15 5.33 17.84
CA ILE A 435 -0.59 5.12 19.11
C ILE A 435 -0.22 3.85 19.89
N THR A 436 -0.01 2.69 19.24
CA THR A 436 0.25 1.44 19.99
C THR A 436 1.11 0.42 19.21
N PRO A 437 2.07 -0.27 19.88
CA PRO A 437 2.84 -1.36 19.27
C PRO A 437 1.94 -2.38 18.58
N SER A 438 2.26 -2.78 17.35
CA SER A 438 1.37 -3.62 16.56
C SER A 438 2.07 -4.64 15.67
N LEU A 439 1.33 -5.69 15.32
CA LEU A 439 1.77 -6.76 14.43
C LEU A 439 0.65 -7.11 13.44
N HIS A 440 0.98 -7.12 12.16
CA HIS A 440 0.08 -7.44 11.05
C HIS A 440 0.83 -8.24 9.97
N PRO A 441 1.08 -9.55 10.20
CA PRO A 441 1.85 -10.37 9.31
C PRO A 441 0.97 -10.93 8.17
N CYS A 442 1.57 -11.15 7.00
CA CYS A 442 0.88 -11.65 5.82
C CYS A 442 1.13 -13.15 5.64
N HIS A 443 0.08 -13.98 5.72
CA HIS A 443 0.20 -15.43 5.66
C HIS A 443 -0.18 -16.03 4.31
N ALA A 444 0.66 -16.93 3.81
CA ALA A 444 0.45 -17.55 2.51
C ALA A 444 -0.74 -18.54 2.53
N ILE A 445 -1.72 -18.29 1.66
CA ILE A 445 -2.80 -19.24 1.32
C ILE A 445 -2.59 -19.83 -0.08
N PRO A 446 -3.10 -21.05 -0.37
CA PRO A 446 -2.96 -21.65 -1.70
C PRO A 446 -3.71 -20.84 -2.77
N THR A 447 -2.98 -20.33 -3.76
CA THR A 447 -3.51 -19.51 -4.86
C THR A 447 -3.17 -20.14 -6.21
N LYS A 448 -4.03 -19.91 -7.21
CA LYS A 448 -3.74 -20.27 -8.60
C LYS A 448 -2.69 -19.31 -9.17
N PRO A 449 -1.87 -19.71 -10.17
CA PRO A 449 -0.98 -18.77 -10.86
C PRO A 449 -1.74 -17.55 -11.38
N ASN A 450 -1.17 -16.35 -11.18
CA ASN A 450 -1.79 -15.04 -11.44
C ASN A 450 -3.08 -14.72 -10.64
N GLY A 451 -3.48 -15.58 -9.69
CA GLY A 451 -4.63 -15.37 -8.80
C GLY A 451 -4.25 -14.75 -7.46
N ALA A 452 -3.57 -13.60 -7.49
CA ALA A 452 -3.21 -12.81 -6.29
C ALA A 452 -4.40 -11.98 -5.78
N ASN A 453 -4.25 -11.28 -4.65
CA ASN A 453 -5.26 -10.37 -4.11
C ASN A 453 -5.81 -9.42 -5.20
N HIS A 454 -7.07 -8.99 -5.04
CA HIS A 454 -7.84 -8.19 -6.00
C HIS A 454 -8.10 -8.90 -7.34
N THR A 455 -8.11 -10.23 -7.36
CA THR A 455 -8.58 -11.06 -8.50
C THR A 455 -9.72 -11.99 -8.08
N PRO A 456 -10.67 -12.35 -8.97
CA PRO A 456 -11.72 -13.33 -8.66
C PRO A 456 -11.18 -14.68 -8.17
N GLN A 457 -10.00 -15.09 -8.67
CA GLN A 457 -9.32 -16.32 -8.27
C GLN A 457 -8.87 -16.28 -6.81
N PHE A 458 -8.64 -15.10 -6.22
CA PHE A 458 -8.33 -14.97 -4.80
C PHE A 458 -9.58 -15.09 -3.92
N THR A 459 -10.75 -14.64 -4.40
CA THR A 459 -12.04 -14.89 -3.73
C THR A 459 -12.32 -16.40 -3.65
N GLU A 460 -12.06 -17.14 -4.74
CA GLU A 460 -12.11 -18.62 -4.72
C GLU A 460 -11.10 -19.21 -3.71
N ALA A 461 -9.86 -18.72 -3.71
CA ALA A 461 -8.79 -19.19 -2.81
C ALA A 461 -9.13 -18.96 -1.33
N ALA A 462 -9.62 -17.78 -0.97
CA ALA A 462 -10.03 -17.42 0.38
C ALA A 462 -11.24 -18.23 0.89
N GLY A 463 -11.99 -18.85 -0.03
CA GLY A 463 -13.05 -19.82 0.26
C GLY A 463 -12.57 -21.26 0.47
N THR A 464 -11.31 -21.60 0.24
CA THR A 464 -10.84 -23.00 0.34
C THR A 464 -10.72 -23.51 1.79
N PRO A 465 -10.90 -24.83 2.04
CA PRO A 465 -10.58 -25.44 3.32
C PRO A 465 -9.11 -25.29 3.70
N GLU A 466 -8.18 -25.33 2.74
CA GLU A 466 -6.76 -25.14 3.03
C GLU A 466 -6.45 -23.71 3.49
N ALA A 467 -7.02 -22.68 2.86
CA ALA A 467 -6.84 -21.28 3.29
C ALA A 467 -7.40 -21.05 4.71
N HIS A 468 -8.55 -21.64 5.02
CA HIS A 468 -9.11 -21.64 6.38
C HIS A 468 -8.14 -22.30 7.38
N ALA A 469 -7.63 -23.50 7.07
CA ALA A 469 -6.68 -24.20 7.94
C ALA A 469 -5.38 -23.41 8.17
N LYS A 470 -4.82 -22.75 7.15
CA LYS A 470 -3.66 -21.85 7.33
C LYS A 470 -3.99 -20.65 8.22
N THR A 471 -5.18 -20.09 8.08
CA THR A 471 -5.63 -18.98 8.92
C THR A 471 -5.77 -19.42 10.39
N ILE A 472 -6.32 -20.60 10.67
CA ILE A 472 -6.37 -21.18 12.04
C ILE A 472 -4.95 -21.34 12.63
N THR A 473 -3.96 -21.80 11.86
CA THR A 473 -2.56 -21.88 12.34
C THR A 473 -2.00 -20.51 12.73
N VAL A 474 -2.31 -19.47 11.96
CA VAL A 474 -1.87 -18.09 12.25
C VAL A 474 -2.59 -17.50 13.46
N MET A 475 -3.88 -17.82 13.65
CA MET A 475 -4.63 -17.45 14.86
C MET A 475 -3.98 -18.00 16.13
N LYS A 476 -3.45 -19.24 16.12
CA LYS A 476 -2.72 -19.83 17.26
C LYS A 476 -1.51 -18.96 17.65
N GLY A 477 -0.71 -18.57 16.65
CA GLY A 477 0.44 -17.69 16.84
C GLY A 477 0.05 -16.33 17.42
N LEU A 478 -0.90 -15.64 16.78
CA LEU A 478 -1.36 -14.33 17.24
C LEU A 478 -1.98 -14.38 18.64
N ALA A 479 -2.79 -15.40 18.95
CA ALA A 479 -3.40 -15.55 20.27
C ALA A 479 -2.36 -15.78 21.37
N ALA A 480 -1.31 -16.58 21.10
CA ALA A 480 -0.23 -16.81 22.07
C ALA A 480 0.60 -15.53 22.30
N THR A 481 0.97 -14.83 21.22
CA THR A 481 1.68 -13.53 21.30
C THR A 481 0.84 -12.47 22.04
N GLY A 482 -0.46 -12.41 21.76
CA GLY A 482 -1.40 -11.49 22.42
C GLY A 482 -1.61 -11.82 23.90
N PHE A 483 -1.72 -13.11 24.25
CA PHE A 483 -1.77 -13.52 25.65
C PHE A 483 -0.47 -13.20 26.39
N ARG A 484 0.70 -13.32 25.73
CA ARG A 484 1.98 -12.93 26.34
C ARG A 484 2.01 -11.43 26.69
N ILE A 485 1.42 -10.55 25.89
CA ILE A 485 1.26 -9.14 26.27
C ILE A 485 0.44 -8.99 27.56
N LEU A 486 -0.60 -9.80 27.77
CA LEU A 486 -1.40 -9.71 28.98
C LEU A 486 -0.64 -10.24 30.21
N ALA A 487 0.02 -11.39 30.08
CA ALA A 487 0.65 -12.12 31.17
C ALA A 487 2.09 -11.67 31.52
N ASP A 488 2.90 -11.26 30.54
CA ASP A 488 4.32 -10.97 30.68
C ASP A 488 4.59 -9.45 30.65
N GLY A 489 4.82 -8.90 31.84
CA GLY A 489 5.11 -7.48 32.01
C GLY A 489 6.46 -7.04 31.48
N GLU A 490 7.45 -7.94 31.40
CA GLU A 490 8.76 -7.63 30.86
C GLU A 490 8.70 -7.59 29.33
N PHE A 491 8.08 -8.60 28.71
CA PHE A 491 7.83 -8.60 27.26
C PHE A 491 7.01 -7.39 26.81
N THR A 492 5.97 -7.01 27.57
CA THR A 492 5.20 -5.78 27.30
C THR A 492 6.08 -4.54 27.30
N ALA A 493 7.02 -4.42 28.26
CA ALA A 493 7.95 -3.29 28.31
C ALA A 493 8.95 -3.31 27.15
N GLN A 494 9.43 -4.49 26.74
CA GLN A 494 10.31 -4.66 25.55
C GLN A 494 9.58 -4.26 24.26
N VAL A 495 8.33 -4.70 24.08
CA VAL A 495 7.45 -4.38 22.95
C VAL A 495 7.22 -2.87 22.83
N LYS A 496 6.88 -2.21 23.95
CA LYS A 496 6.70 -0.75 23.99
C LYS A 496 7.99 0.02 23.70
N LYS A 497 9.11 -0.40 24.29
CA LYS A 497 10.41 0.22 24.04
C LYS A 497 10.81 0.14 22.55
N ALA A 498 10.64 -1.02 21.92
CA ALA A 498 10.96 -1.20 20.50
C ALA A 498 10.09 -0.30 19.60
N TRP A 499 8.82 -0.11 19.95
CA TRP A 499 7.92 0.82 19.27
C TRP A 499 8.34 2.29 19.48
N GLU A 500 8.67 2.70 20.71
CA GLU A 500 9.20 4.05 21.00
C GLU A 500 10.53 4.35 20.31
N GLU A 501 11.35 3.34 20.02
CA GLU A 501 12.59 3.46 19.23
C GLU A 501 12.26 3.61 17.74
N GLN A 502 11.38 2.75 17.21
CA GLN A 502 10.87 2.81 15.83
C GLN A 502 10.13 4.12 15.50
N MET A 503 9.58 4.83 16.51
CA MET A 503 8.94 6.14 16.35
C MET A 503 9.90 7.35 16.28
N LYS A 504 11.20 7.12 16.45
CA LYS A 504 12.24 8.17 16.31
C LYS A 504 12.87 8.18 14.90
N GLU A 505 12.50 7.21 14.05
CA GLU A 505 13.02 6.96 12.69
C GLU A 505 12.08 7.44 11.58
#